data_AF-A0A4Q7M8D5-F1
#
_entry.id   AF-A0A4Q7M8D5-F1
#
_cell.length_a   1.000
_cell.length_b   1.000
_cell.length_c   1.000
_cell.angle_alpha   90.00
_cell.angle_beta   90.00
_cell.angle_gamma   90.00
#
_symmetry.space_group_name_H-M   'P 1'
#
loop_
_entity.id
_entity.type
_entity.pdbx_description
1 polymer ?
#
loop_
_entity_poly.entity_id
_entity_poly.type
_entity_poly.pdbx_seq_one_letter_code
_entity_poly.pdbx_strand_id
1 'polypeptide(L)'
;MSSVLDDPAHDERPRQGNILPPIGIWWPMLERPLQREVLENLEAPLRGAVVRRIYDLCELEGEPIPRGGLRLGVNERAYIAGWMHAVDWN
;
A
#
# COMPACT_ATOMS: atom_id res chain seq x y z
N MET A 1 -24.83 33.99 -9.26
CA MET A 1 -23.39 33.71 -9.47
C MET A 1 -23.17 32.27 -9.07
N SER A 2 -23.06 31.37 -10.05
CA SER A 2 -22.81 29.94 -9.85
C SER A 2 -21.32 29.73 -9.61
N SER A 3 -20.96 29.10 -8.49
CA SER A 3 -19.65 28.49 -8.33
C SER A 3 -19.86 26.99 -8.33
N VAL A 4 -19.74 26.41 -9.52
CA VAL A 4 -19.49 24.98 -9.70
C VAL A 4 -18.05 24.80 -9.26
N LEU A 5 -17.84 24.31 -8.04
CA LEU A 5 -16.56 23.75 -7.67
C LEU A 5 -16.57 22.31 -8.16
N ASP A 6 -15.86 22.14 -9.27
CA ASP A 6 -15.38 20.88 -9.81
C ASP A 6 -14.89 19.96 -8.68
N ASP A 7 -15.59 18.84 -8.56
CA ASP A 7 -15.19 17.66 -7.81
C ASP A 7 -14.17 16.92 -8.67
N PRO A 8 -12.88 16.78 -8.29
CA PRO A 8 -12.05 15.79 -8.94
C PRO A 8 -12.45 14.41 -8.41
N ALA A 9 -13.54 13.90 -8.98
CA ALA A 9 -13.91 12.49 -8.93
C ALA A 9 -12.80 11.66 -9.59
N HIS A 10 -11.74 11.34 -8.83
CA HIS A 10 -10.93 10.15 -9.09
C HIS A 10 -11.65 8.95 -8.46
N ASP A 11 -12.85 8.68 -8.96
CA ASP A 11 -13.59 7.45 -8.71
C ASP A 11 -13.19 6.43 -9.79
N GLU A 12 -11.89 6.12 -9.87
CA GLU A 12 -11.44 4.88 -10.52
C GLU A 12 -11.37 3.81 -9.44
N ARG A 13 -12.54 3.28 -9.06
CA ARG A 13 -12.62 2.01 -8.32
C ARG A 13 -12.29 0.87 -9.28
N PRO A 14 -11.21 0.09 -9.08
CA PRO A 14 -11.20 -1.28 -9.53
C PRO A 14 -12.01 -2.06 -8.51
N ARG A 15 -13.30 -2.27 -8.74
CA ARG A 15 -14.02 -3.35 -8.03
C ARG A 15 -13.53 -4.67 -8.62
N GLN A 16 -12.52 -5.27 -8.01
CA GLN A 16 -12.37 -6.73 -7.73
C GLN A 16 -10.92 -7.10 -7.42
N GLY A 17 -10.67 -7.49 -6.18
CA GLY A 17 -9.47 -8.20 -5.74
C GLY A 17 -8.66 -7.45 -4.71
N ASN A 18 -9.00 -7.61 -3.42
CA ASN A 18 -8.07 -7.50 -2.30
C ASN A 18 -7.03 -6.38 -2.46
N ILE A 19 -7.47 -5.12 -2.41
CA ILE A 19 -6.63 -3.97 -2.75
C ILE A 19 -5.93 -3.48 -1.49
N LEU A 20 -4.61 -3.31 -1.53
CA LEU A 20 -3.87 -2.67 -0.46
C LEU A 20 -4.31 -1.20 -0.32
N PRO A 21 -4.31 -0.64 0.90
CA PRO A 21 -4.44 0.81 1.07
C PRO A 21 -3.36 1.54 0.27
N PRO A 22 -3.58 2.81 -0.12
CA PRO A 22 -2.60 3.60 -0.85
C PRO A 22 -1.20 3.54 -0.22
N ILE A 23 -0.18 3.18 -1.01
CA ILE A 23 1.20 2.94 -0.57
C ILE A 23 1.80 4.08 0.25
N GLY A 24 1.45 5.32 -0.09
CA GLY A 24 1.95 6.51 0.60
C GLY A 24 1.47 6.66 2.04
N ILE A 25 0.41 5.96 2.44
CA ILE A 25 -0.14 5.99 3.81
C ILE A 25 0.67 5.06 4.70
N TRP A 26 0.82 3.79 4.31
CA TRP A 26 1.38 2.77 5.20
C TRP A 26 2.89 2.57 5.04
N TRP A 27 3.48 2.79 3.87
CA TRP A 27 4.92 2.54 3.66
C TRP A 27 5.82 3.31 4.64
N PRO A 28 5.63 4.63 4.86
CA PRO A 28 6.45 5.39 5.80
C PRO A 28 6.22 4.99 7.27
N MET A 29 5.04 4.44 7.59
CA MET A 29 4.64 4.04 8.94
C MET A 29 5.01 2.59 9.28
N LEU A 30 5.24 1.77 8.26
CA LEU A 30 5.59 0.36 8.42
C LEU A 30 6.94 0.22 9.11
N GLU A 31 7.03 -0.67 10.08
CA GLU A 31 8.26 -0.87 10.84
C GLU A 31 9.40 -1.39 9.96
N ARG A 32 10.63 -0.97 10.27
CA ARG A 32 11.84 -1.36 9.51
C ARG A 32 11.97 -2.87 9.27
N PRO A 33 11.70 -3.77 10.23
CA PRO A 33 11.77 -5.21 9.97
C PRO A 33 10.80 -5.67 8.87
N LEU A 34 9.57 -5.16 8.88
CA LEU A 34 8.54 -5.51 7.89
C LEU A 34 8.81 -4.83 6.54
N GLN A 35 9.34 -3.61 6.54
CA GLN A 35 9.85 -2.98 5.31
C GLN A 35 10.94 -3.85 4.66
N ARG A 36 11.88 -4.41 5.43
CA ARG A 36 12.90 -5.33 4.88
C ARG A 36 12.27 -6.57 4.25
N GLU A 37 11.27 -7.18 4.89
CA GLU A 37 10.56 -8.33 4.31
C GLU A 37 9.91 -8.00 2.96
N VAL A 38 9.36 -6.79 2.80
CA VAL A 38 8.83 -6.32 1.52
C VAL A 38 9.95 -6.16 0.48
N LEU A 39 11.08 -5.58 0.90
CA LEU A 39 12.24 -5.33 0.05
C LEU A 39 12.97 -6.61 -0.38
N GLU A 40 12.82 -7.73 0.34
CA GLU A 40 13.39 -9.03 -0.06
C GLU A 40 12.95 -9.44 -1.47
N ASN A 41 11.68 -9.21 -1.81
CA ASN A 41 11.14 -9.47 -3.15
C ASN A 41 9.85 -8.68 -3.41
N LEU A 42 9.95 -7.58 -4.14
CA LEU A 42 8.81 -6.71 -4.49
C LEU A 42 7.77 -7.37 -5.42
N GLU A 43 8.13 -8.47 -6.10
CA GLU A 43 7.23 -9.20 -6.99
C GLU A 43 6.51 -10.36 -6.28
N ALA A 44 7.01 -10.77 -5.10
CA ALA A 44 6.39 -11.82 -4.31
C ALA A 44 5.10 -11.33 -3.65
N PRO A 45 4.16 -12.25 -3.34
CA PRO A 45 3.06 -11.92 -2.45
C PRO A 45 3.57 -11.48 -1.08
N LEU A 46 2.98 -10.41 -0.55
CA LEU A 46 3.18 -9.94 0.81
C LEU A 46 2.82 -11.03 1.82
N ARG A 47 3.69 -11.20 2.80
CA ARG A 47 3.47 -12.11 3.92
C ARG A 47 2.30 -11.62 4.76
N GLY A 48 1.56 -12.56 5.36
CA GLY A 48 0.38 -12.23 6.17
C GLY A 48 0.67 -11.29 7.34
N ALA A 49 1.89 -11.33 7.91
CA ALA A 49 2.31 -10.40 8.96
C ALA A 49 2.37 -8.95 8.46
N VAL A 50 2.95 -8.73 7.27
CA VAL A 50 2.99 -7.41 6.61
C VAL A 50 1.59 -6.92 6.30
N VAL A 51 0.76 -7.77 5.68
CA VAL A 51 -0.63 -7.42 5.34
C VAL A 51 -1.43 -7.03 6.57
N ARG A 52 -1.36 -7.84 7.63
CA ARG A 52 -2.06 -7.54 8.89
C ARG A 52 -1.60 -6.20 9.45
N ARG A 53 -0.29 -5.94 9.46
CA ARG A 53 0.23 -4.67 9.98
C ARG A 53 -0.22 -3.47 9.16
N ILE A 54 -0.27 -3.59 7.84
CA ILE A 54 -0.80 -2.54 6.96
C ILE A 54 -2.27 -2.23 7.30
N TYR A 55 -3.07 -3.26 7.55
CA TYR A 55 -4.49 -3.10 7.93
C TYR A 55 -4.62 -2.41 9.30
N ASP A 56 -3.80 -2.80 10.28
CA ASP A 56 -3.77 -2.17 11.60
C ASP A 56 -3.37 -0.67 11.49
N LEU A 57 -2.36 -0.35 10.68
CA LEU A 57 -1.89 1.04 10.46
C LEU A 57 -2.92 1.92 9.74
N CYS A 58 -3.76 1.32 8.91
CA CYS A 58 -4.78 2.03 8.13
C CYS A 58 -6.16 2.01 8.80
N GLU A 59 -6.24 1.55 10.06
CA GLU A 59 -7.49 1.47 10.84
C GLU A 59 -8.60 0.66 10.12
N LEU A 60 -8.21 -0.37 9.36
CA LEU A 60 -9.14 -1.24 8.61
C LEU A 60 -9.66 -2.42 9.46
N GLU A 61 -9.81 -2.20 10.76
CA GLU A 61 -10.26 -3.20 11.72
C GLU A 61 -11.68 -3.69 11.35
N GLY A 62 -11.82 -4.98 11.06
CA GLY A 62 -13.10 -5.59 10.68
C GLY A 62 -13.24 -5.93 9.19
N GLU A 63 -12.35 -5.42 8.34
CA GLU A 63 -12.29 -5.85 6.94
C GLU A 63 -11.66 -7.25 6.85
N PRO A 64 -12.23 -8.17 6.03
CA PRO A 64 -11.69 -9.50 5.90
C PRO A 64 -10.30 -9.44 5.27
N ILE A 65 -9.27 -9.80 6.03
CA ILE A 65 -7.91 -9.87 5.49
C ILE A 65 -7.89 -10.87 4.31
N PRO A 66 -7.48 -10.42 3.12
CA PRO A 66 -7.25 -11.26 1.96
C PRO A 66 -6.45 -12.52 2.29
N ARG A 67 -7.06 -13.70 2.12
CA ARG A 67 -6.34 -14.98 2.27
C ARG A 67 -5.44 -15.30 1.08
N GLY A 68 -5.68 -14.67 -0.06
CA GLY A 68 -4.78 -14.70 -1.21
C GLY A 68 -3.63 -13.72 -0.99
N GLY A 69 -2.40 -14.16 -1.20
CA GLY A 69 -1.22 -13.32 -1.01
C GLY A 69 -1.33 -12.03 -1.83
N LEU A 70 -1.42 -10.90 -1.14
CA LEU A 70 -1.50 -9.57 -1.73
C LEU A 70 -0.21 -9.25 -2.46
N ARG A 71 -0.27 -8.74 -3.67
CA ARG A 71 0.93 -8.33 -4.41
C ARG A 71 0.95 -6.82 -4.52
N LEU A 72 2.14 -6.24 -4.45
CA LEU A 72 2.36 -4.87 -4.86
C LEU A 72 2.08 -4.76 -6.36
N GLY A 73 1.27 -3.79 -6.77
CA GLY A 73 1.14 -3.39 -8.16
C GLY A 73 2.35 -2.62 -8.68
N VAL A 74 2.32 -2.29 -9.97
CA VAL A 74 3.42 -1.58 -10.66
C VAL A 74 3.72 -0.23 -9.97
N ASN A 75 2.67 0.47 -9.54
CA ASN A 75 2.78 1.79 -8.93
C ASN A 75 3.36 1.71 -7.51
N GLU A 76 2.94 0.74 -6.68
CA GLU A 76 3.53 0.58 -5.34
C GLU A 76 5.02 0.23 -5.42
N ARG A 77 5.40 -0.63 -6.38
CA ARG A 77 6.81 -0.97 -6.60
C ARG A 77 7.64 0.24 -7.03
N ALA A 78 7.13 1.04 -7.96
CA ALA A 78 7.80 2.27 -8.39
C ALA A 78 7.95 3.28 -7.25
N TYR A 79 6.92 3.41 -6.41
CA TYR A 79 6.96 4.28 -5.22
C TYR A 79 8.05 3.82 -4.24
N ILE A 80 8.09 2.53 -3.91
CA ILE A 80 9.11 1.97 -3.00
C ILE A 80 10.52 2.14 -3.58
N ALA A 81 10.70 1.85 -4.87
CA ALA A 81 12.00 2.05 -5.53
C ALA A 81 12.47 3.51 -5.46
N GLY A 82 11.56 4.47 -5.67
CA GLY A 82 11.87 5.90 -5.49
C GLY A 82 12.29 6.25 -4.06
N TRP A 83 11.66 5.63 -3.06
CA TRP A 83 12.03 5.79 -1.65
C TRP A 83 13.38 5.18 -1.30
N MET A 84 13.74 4.02 -1.88
CA MET A 84 15.05 3.40 -1.66
C MET A 84 16.21 4.29 -2.13
N HIS A 85 16.00 5.08 -3.18
CA HIS A 85 17.00 6.03 -3.66
C HIS A 85 17.09 7.30 -2.80
N ALA A 86 16.01 7.65 -2.09
CA ALA A 86 15.93 8.86 -1.26
C ALA A 86 16.39 8.63 0.20
N VAL A 87 16.28 7.39 0.69
CA VAL A 87 16.66 7.00 2.05
C VAL A 87 17.84 6.06 1.93
N ASP A 88 19.03 6.50 2.32
CA ASP A 88 20.24 5.67 2.33
C ASP A 88 20.02 4.51 3.33
N TRP A 89 19.60 3.35 2.82
CA TRP A 89 19.37 2.14 3.62
C TRP A 89 20.73 1.48 3.88
N ASN A 90 21.48 2.01 4.85
CA ASN A 90 22.72 1.45 5.38
C ASN A 90 22.49 0.86 6.78
#